data_AF-A0A9J7LKC2-F1
#
_entry.id   AF-A0A9J7LKC2-F1
#
_cell.length_a   1.000
_cell.length_b   1.000
_cell.length_c   1.000
_cell.angle_alpha   90.00
_cell.angle_beta   90.00
_cell.angle_gamma   90.00
#
_symmetry.space_group_name_H-M   'P 1'
#
loop_
_entity.id
_entity.type
_entity.pdbx_description
1 polymer ?
#
loop_
_entity_poly.entity_id
_entity_poly.type
_entity_poly.pdbx_seq_one_letter_code
_entity_poly.pdbx_strand_id
1 'polypeptide(L)'
;MDTAGFKQLQRQLEQVTSTDDKLLVLSSSHGNFSANQLVFLFQLFPQIHDEVKVTQRLKSRLCPMTCAEAADVLEAVSYSDKMQILEIISRSVTDASSGFKHIEDQFNSRSEKSMAKEMMSRASENLTAKAKERDDLGGPAASSRAQHTVGMDERSFSQLEQKLKSALFIEDKLAVLSQSKGSFSADQVYRVFQTLPQVHDEIKALRALQERLCPMSCAEAVCVLEAVPYSDKLKVLDIIARSVGGVL
;
A
#
# COMPACT_ATOMS: atom_id res chain seq x y z
N MET A 1 -2.87 14.67 10.78
CA MET A 1 -3.44 14.69 12.13
C MET A 1 -2.81 15.89 12.80
N ASP A 2 -3.60 16.75 13.43
CA ASP A 2 -3.08 17.93 14.10
C ASP A 2 -2.33 17.56 15.39
N THR A 3 -1.60 18.51 15.95
CA THR A 3 -0.77 18.27 17.14
C THR A 3 -1.60 17.84 18.35
N ALA A 4 -2.82 18.39 18.50
CA ALA A 4 -3.70 18.06 19.61
C ALA A 4 -4.23 16.62 19.51
N GLY A 5 -4.71 16.22 18.32
CA GLY A 5 -5.15 14.85 18.05
C GLY A 5 -4.02 13.85 18.22
N PHE A 6 -2.81 14.18 17.75
CA PHE A 6 -1.65 13.29 17.90
C PHE A 6 -1.24 13.09 19.36
N LYS A 7 -1.24 14.16 20.17
CA LYS A 7 -0.97 14.04 21.62
C LYS A 7 -2.04 13.23 22.36
N GLN A 8 -3.28 13.25 21.89
CA GLN A 8 -4.34 12.41 22.45
C GLN A 8 -4.10 10.94 22.09
N LEU A 9 -3.79 10.64 20.83
CA LEU A 9 -3.45 9.30 20.38
C LEU A 9 -2.24 8.74 21.14
N GLN A 10 -1.19 9.55 21.31
CA GLN A 10 -0.01 9.17 22.09
C GLN A 10 -0.40 8.71 23.50
N ARG A 11 -1.21 9.49 24.22
CA ARG A 11 -1.66 9.12 25.58
C ARG A 11 -2.47 7.82 25.58
N GLN A 12 -3.25 7.56 24.54
CA GLN A 12 -3.98 6.29 24.41
C GLN A 12 -3.03 5.11 24.17
N LEU A 13 -2.01 5.29 23.33
CA LEU A 13 -1.00 4.26 23.05
C LEU A 13 -0.14 3.96 24.27
N GLU A 14 0.20 4.97 25.09
CA GLU A 14 0.97 4.81 26.33
C GLU A 14 0.20 4.06 27.42
N GLN A 15 -1.14 4.13 27.41
CA GLN A 15 -1.99 3.39 28.36
C GLN A 15 -2.10 1.91 28.05
N VAL A 16 -1.72 1.50 26.85
CA VAL A 16 -1.84 0.13 26.36
C VAL A 16 -0.47 -0.54 26.40
N THR A 17 -0.40 -1.76 26.91
CA THR A 17 0.87 -2.48 27.09
C THR A 17 1.16 -3.47 25.95
N SER A 18 0.12 -4.08 25.38
CA SER A 18 0.23 -5.02 24.27
C SER A 18 0.47 -4.30 22.95
N THR A 19 1.43 -4.79 22.16
CA THR A 19 1.68 -4.30 20.79
C THR A 19 0.44 -4.43 19.91
N ASP A 20 -0.31 -5.53 20.00
CA ASP A 20 -1.49 -5.75 19.16
C ASP A 20 -2.60 -4.76 19.50
N ASP A 21 -2.83 -4.51 20.78
CA ASP A 21 -3.82 -3.52 21.23
C ASP A 21 -3.40 -2.10 20.85
N LYS A 22 -2.10 -1.77 20.92
CA LYS A 22 -1.58 -0.49 20.40
C LYS A 22 -1.82 -0.35 18.91
N LEU A 23 -1.61 -1.41 18.12
CA LEU A 23 -1.91 -1.41 16.69
C LEU A 23 -3.41 -1.25 16.41
N LEU A 24 -4.29 -1.78 17.26
CA LEU A 24 -5.75 -1.56 17.16
C LEU A 24 -6.13 -0.11 17.45
N VAL A 25 -5.57 0.49 18.49
CA VAL A 25 -5.74 1.93 18.80
C VAL A 25 -5.25 2.78 17.62
N LEU A 26 -4.06 2.47 17.08
CA LEU A 26 -3.51 3.15 15.92
C LEU A 26 -4.38 2.98 14.67
N SER A 27 -4.96 1.80 14.46
CA SER A 27 -5.87 1.52 13.34
C SER A 27 -7.20 2.28 13.47
N SER A 28 -7.67 2.47 14.69
CA SER A 28 -8.94 3.16 15.00
C SER A 28 -8.78 4.69 15.01
N SER A 29 -7.55 5.20 15.02
CA SER A 29 -7.27 6.63 14.97
C SER A 29 -7.63 7.23 13.60
N HIS A 30 -7.95 8.54 13.57
CA HIS A 30 -8.31 9.24 12.34
C HIS A 30 -7.25 10.22 11.88
N GLY A 31 -7.12 10.40 10.56
CA GLY A 31 -6.25 11.39 9.94
C GLY A 31 -4.92 10.83 9.43
N ASN A 32 -4.19 11.69 8.71
CA ASN A 32 -2.92 11.34 8.08
C ASN A 32 -1.72 11.63 9.00
N PHE A 33 -0.60 10.96 8.81
CA PHE A 33 0.58 11.03 9.66
C PHE A 33 1.76 11.57 8.86
N SER A 34 2.44 12.58 9.39
CA SER A 34 3.71 13.05 8.82
C SER A 34 4.85 12.07 9.12
N ALA A 35 5.96 12.21 8.40
CA ALA A 35 7.19 11.45 8.68
C ALA A 35 7.64 11.59 10.14
N ASN A 36 7.62 12.82 10.68
CA ASN A 36 7.97 13.07 12.09
C ASN A 36 7.03 12.36 13.07
N GLN A 37 5.73 12.32 12.77
CA GLN A 37 4.77 11.58 13.59
C GLN A 37 5.02 10.07 13.51
N LEU A 38 5.40 9.55 12.33
CA LEU A 38 5.75 8.14 12.15
C LEU A 38 7.00 7.75 12.95
N VAL A 39 8.07 8.55 12.88
CA VAL A 39 9.30 8.35 13.68
C VAL A 39 8.98 8.32 15.17
N PHE A 40 8.14 9.25 15.63
CA PHE A 40 7.71 9.27 17.03
C PHE A 40 6.94 8.01 17.41
N LEU A 41 6.06 7.52 16.54
CA LEU A 41 5.31 6.30 16.79
C LEU A 41 6.22 5.09 16.97
N PHE A 42 7.32 4.95 16.23
CA PHE A 42 8.26 3.84 16.42
C PHE A 42 8.78 3.73 17.86
N GLN A 43 8.99 4.87 18.54
CA GLN A 43 9.44 4.89 19.93
C GLN A 43 8.40 4.33 20.91
N LEU A 44 7.11 4.34 20.53
CA LEU A 44 6.03 3.76 21.34
C LEU A 44 5.87 2.25 21.14
N PHE A 45 6.60 1.65 20.18
CA PHE A 45 6.53 0.24 19.84
C PHE A 45 7.93 -0.40 19.90
N PRO A 46 8.35 -0.88 21.09
CA PRO A 46 9.73 -1.28 21.33
C PRO A 46 10.09 -2.69 20.84
N GLN A 47 9.16 -3.47 20.29
CA GLN A 47 9.49 -4.83 19.85
C GLN A 47 10.10 -4.83 18.45
N ILE A 48 10.92 -5.86 18.19
CA ILE A 48 11.57 -6.06 16.90
C ILE A 48 10.50 -6.15 15.80
N HIS A 49 10.72 -5.42 14.69
CA HIS A 49 9.83 -5.32 13.53
C HIS A 49 8.50 -4.61 13.79
N ASP A 50 8.28 -4.01 14.96
CA ASP A 50 7.04 -3.25 15.17
C ASP A 50 6.98 -2.00 14.29
N GLU A 51 8.12 -1.41 13.93
CA GLU A 51 8.19 -0.26 13.04
C GLU A 51 7.65 -0.60 11.65
N VAL A 52 7.91 -1.82 11.17
CA VAL A 52 7.32 -2.34 9.94
C VAL A 52 5.80 -2.44 10.11
N LYS A 53 5.30 -3.06 11.18
CA LYS A 53 3.85 -3.20 11.43
C LYS A 53 3.14 -1.84 11.51
N VAL A 54 3.74 -0.88 12.24
CA VAL A 54 3.23 0.49 12.38
C VAL A 54 3.17 1.17 11.02
N THR A 55 4.27 1.14 10.26
CA THR A 55 4.33 1.75 8.92
C THR A 55 3.30 1.12 7.99
N GLN A 56 3.14 -0.20 8.04
CA GLN A 56 2.11 -0.92 7.28
C GLN A 56 0.69 -0.45 7.62
N ARG A 57 0.35 -0.29 8.91
CA ARG A 57 -0.97 0.24 9.32
C ARG A 57 -1.23 1.67 8.89
N LEU A 58 -0.17 2.40 8.62
CA LEU A 58 -0.23 3.80 8.22
C LEU A 58 -0.05 4.01 6.72
N LYS A 59 0.23 2.97 5.92
CA LYS A 59 0.58 3.08 4.48
C LYS A 59 -0.32 4.01 3.67
N SER A 60 -1.64 3.94 3.88
CA SER A 60 -2.64 4.74 3.16
C SER A 60 -2.94 6.11 3.80
N ARG A 61 -2.36 6.35 4.97
CA ARG A 61 -2.53 7.53 5.81
C ARG A 61 -1.21 8.29 6.00
N LEU A 62 -0.15 7.96 5.29
CA LEU A 62 1.06 8.78 5.30
C LEU A 62 0.83 10.06 4.50
N CYS A 63 1.25 11.18 5.06
CA CYS A 63 1.33 12.42 4.32
C CYS A 63 2.42 12.31 3.25
N PRO A 64 2.29 13.05 2.13
CA PRO A 64 3.40 13.24 1.21
C PRO A 64 4.65 13.72 1.96
N MET A 65 5.81 13.18 1.62
CA MET A 65 7.09 13.48 2.25
C MET A 65 8.19 13.64 1.21
N THR A 66 9.31 14.21 1.63
CA THR A 66 10.54 14.32 0.85
C THR A 66 11.45 13.12 1.07
N CYS A 67 12.44 12.92 0.21
CA CYS A 67 13.49 11.91 0.39
C CYS A 67 14.29 12.15 1.67
N ALA A 68 14.46 13.40 2.09
CA ALA A 68 15.13 13.73 3.35
C ALA A 68 14.29 13.25 4.56
N GLU A 69 13.00 13.57 4.59
CA GLU A 69 12.09 13.08 5.64
C GLU A 69 11.96 11.56 5.64
N ALA A 70 11.95 10.93 4.46
CA ALA A 70 11.96 9.48 4.34
C ALA A 70 13.29 8.87 4.83
N ALA A 71 14.42 9.56 4.66
CA ALA A 71 15.69 9.14 5.23
C ALA A 71 15.67 9.22 6.76
N ASP A 72 15.05 10.24 7.35
CA ASP A 72 14.85 10.34 8.81
C ASP A 72 14.02 9.16 9.34
N VAL A 73 12.97 8.75 8.60
CA VAL A 73 12.18 7.55 8.91
C VAL A 73 13.04 6.29 8.86
N LEU A 74 13.90 6.15 7.84
CA LEU A 74 14.79 4.99 7.71
C LEU A 74 15.90 4.97 8.77
N GLU A 75 16.35 6.12 9.23
CA GLU A 75 17.35 6.23 10.29
C GLU A 75 16.78 5.81 11.66
N ALA A 76 15.48 6.03 11.87
CA ALA A 76 14.80 5.69 13.11
C ALA A 76 14.51 4.18 13.31
N VAL A 77 14.86 3.32 12.35
CA VAL A 77 14.53 1.89 12.39
C VAL A 77 15.74 0.99 12.30
N SER A 78 15.54 -0.28 12.66
CA SER A 78 16.58 -1.30 12.53
C SER A 78 17.07 -1.43 11.07
N TYR A 79 18.36 -1.68 10.88
CA TYR A 79 18.93 -1.83 9.53
C TYR A 79 18.21 -2.93 8.72
N SER A 80 17.82 -4.02 9.38
CA SER A 80 17.06 -5.12 8.77
C SER A 80 15.69 -4.72 8.21
N ASP A 81 15.08 -3.65 8.74
CA ASP A 81 13.74 -3.22 8.37
C ASP A 81 13.73 -2.12 7.31
N LYS A 82 14.87 -1.44 7.09
CA LYS A 82 14.96 -0.29 6.17
C LYS A 82 14.40 -0.57 4.78
N MET A 83 14.70 -1.74 4.20
CA MET A 83 14.22 -2.06 2.85
C MET A 83 12.70 -2.24 2.80
N GLN A 84 12.11 -2.90 3.80
CA GLN A 84 10.65 -3.09 3.87
C GLN A 84 9.94 -1.77 4.14
N ILE A 85 10.49 -0.93 5.01
CA ILE A 85 9.93 0.39 5.28
C ILE A 85 10.03 1.28 4.04
N LEU A 86 11.16 1.27 3.33
CA LEU A 86 11.31 1.99 2.07
C LEU A 86 10.26 1.57 1.03
N GLU A 87 9.95 0.27 0.93
CA GLU A 87 8.88 -0.23 0.05
C GLU A 87 7.54 0.45 0.34
N ILE A 88 7.22 0.62 1.62
CA ILE A 88 5.95 1.20 2.05
C ILE A 88 5.96 2.72 1.84
N ILE A 89 6.99 3.43 2.31
CA ILE A 89 7.01 4.89 2.33
C ILE A 89 7.33 5.49 0.95
N SER A 90 7.98 4.76 0.04
CA SER A 90 8.32 5.23 -1.31
C SER A 90 7.10 5.76 -2.08
N ARG A 91 5.92 5.19 -1.82
CA ARG A 91 4.63 5.61 -2.41
C ARG A 91 4.18 7.00 -1.95
N SER A 92 4.75 7.52 -0.87
CA SER A 92 4.46 8.84 -0.30
C SER A 92 5.58 9.85 -0.59
N VAL A 93 6.67 9.44 -1.24
CA VAL A 93 7.79 10.33 -1.55
C VAL A 93 7.52 11.12 -2.82
N THR A 94 7.75 12.42 -2.77
CA THR A 94 7.36 13.36 -3.85
C THR A 94 8.52 13.84 -4.73
N ASP A 95 9.75 13.78 -4.23
CA ASP A 95 10.97 14.31 -4.85
C ASP A 95 11.98 13.20 -5.19
N ALA A 96 11.48 11.99 -5.49
CA ALA A 96 12.28 10.79 -5.74
C ALA A 96 13.40 10.98 -6.78
N SER A 97 13.20 11.85 -7.77
CA SER A 97 14.19 12.13 -8.83
C SER A 97 15.32 13.06 -8.40
N SER A 98 15.05 14.02 -7.51
CA SER A 98 16.02 15.02 -7.05
C SER A 98 16.65 14.69 -5.69
N GLY A 99 15.92 13.99 -4.83
CA GLY A 99 16.29 13.74 -3.44
C GLY A 99 16.88 12.35 -3.17
N PHE A 100 16.98 11.47 -4.18
CA PHE A 100 17.33 10.06 -3.99
C PHE A 100 18.61 9.81 -3.18
N LYS A 101 19.59 10.73 -3.27
CA LYS A 101 20.85 10.63 -2.52
C LYS A 101 20.62 10.44 -1.01
N HIS A 102 19.62 11.10 -0.42
CA HIS A 102 19.28 10.94 1.00
C HIS A 102 18.87 9.50 1.35
N ILE A 103 18.17 8.81 0.44
CA ILE A 103 17.78 7.41 0.59
C ILE A 103 18.98 6.49 0.33
N GLU A 104 19.78 6.80 -0.69
CA GLU A 104 20.96 6.01 -1.04
C GLU A 104 21.97 5.91 0.11
N ASP A 105 22.14 7.00 0.86
CA ASP A 105 23.06 7.08 2.00
C ASP A 105 22.59 6.23 3.20
N GLN A 106 21.35 5.75 3.21
CA GLN A 106 20.82 4.87 4.27
C GLN A 106 21.22 3.40 4.12
N PHE A 107 21.78 3.01 2.97
CA PHE A 107 22.17 1.64 2.64
C PHE A 107 23.68 1.52 2.41
N ASN A 108 24.27 0.42 2.87
CA ASN A 108 25.73 0.24 2.78
C ASN A 108 26.13 -0.51 1.51
N SER A 109 25.36 -1.50 1.07
CA SER A 109 25.74 -2.33 -0.07
C SER A 109 25.27 -1.75 -1.40
N ARG A 110 26.06 -1.99 -2.45
CA ARG A 110 25.70 -1.62 -3.83
C ARG A 110 24.40 -2.28 -4.29
N SER A 111 24.14 -3.51 -3.82
CA SER A 111 22.92 -4.25 -4.13
C SER A 111 21.68 -3.56 -3.57
N GLU A 112 21.71 -3.19 -2.29
CA GLU A 112 20.60 -2.50 -1.62
C GLU A 112 20.37 -1.11 -2.23
N LYS A 113 21.45 -0.36 -2.53
CA LYS A 113 21.34 0.93 -3.23
C LYS A 113 20.64 0.79 -4.59
N SER A 114 20.99 -0.25 -5.35
CA SER A 114 20.34 -0.55 -6.62
C SER A 114 18.86 -0.90 -6.44
N MET A 115 18.53 -1.70 -5.43
CA MET A 115 17.15 -2.09 -5.12
C MET A 115 16.31 -0.89 -4.68
N ALA A 116 16.83 -0.06 -3.78
CA ALA A 116 16.21 1.18 -3.33
C ALA A 116 15.93 2.13 -4.52
N LYS A 117 16.88 2.26 -5.44
CA LYS A 117 16.74 3.08 -6.65
C LYS A 117 15.62 2.58 -7.55
N GLU A 118 15.55 1.28 -7.77
CA GLU A 118 14.52 0.65 -8.57
C GLU A 118 13.13 0.85 -7.93
N MET A 119 13.01 0.68 -6.62
CA MET A 119 11.76 0.88 -5.88
C MET A 119 11.28 2.34 -5.95
N MET A 120 12.19 3.29 -5.77
CA MET A 120 11.87 4.72 -5.86
C MET A 120 11.46 5.13 -7.29
N SER A 121 12.10 4.56 -8.30
CA SER A 121 11.74 4.81 -9.70
C SER A 121 10.32 4.31 -10.00
N ARG A 122 10.00 3.08 -9.61
CA ARG A 122 8.66 2.49 -9.76
C ARG A 122 7.57 3.27 -9.03
N ALA A 123 7.85 3.72 -7.81
CA ALA A 123 6.89 4.53 -7.04
C ALA A 123 6.61 5.89 -7.71
N SER A 124 7.65 6.52 -8.28
CA SER A 124 7.52 7.81 -8.97
C SER A 124 6.68 7.71 -10.26
N GLU A 125 6.87 6.66 -11.04
CA GLU A 125 6.09 6.40 -12.27
C GLU A 125 4.60 6.25 -11.96
N ASN A 126 4.28 5.51 -10.88
CA ASN A 126 2.91 5.31 -10.41
C ASN A 126 2.23 6.60 -9.91
N LEU A 127 2.99 7.53 -9.30
CA LEU A 127 2.46 8.85 -8.91
C LEU A 127 2.17 9.72 -10.13
N THR A 128 3.04 9.69 -11.15
CA THR A 128 2.82 10.44 -12.40
C THR A 128 1.65 9.91 -13.22
N ALA A 129 1.44 8.59 -13.25
CA ALA A 129 0.27 7.97 -13.89
C ALA A 129 -1.05 8.43 -13.24
N LYS A 130 -1.11 8.45 -11.90
CA LYS A 130 -2.27 8.93 -11.14
C LYS A 130 -2.54 10.43 -11.29
N ALA A 131 -1.51 11.24 -11.47
CA ALA A 131 -1.67 12.68 -11.71
C ALA A 131 -2.26 12.94 -13.11
N LYS A 132 -1.82 12.18 -14.11
CA LYS A 132 -2.28 12.31 -15.51
C LYS A 132 -3.74 11.89 -15.68
N GLU A 133 -4.20 10.84 -14.98
CA GLU A 133 -5.61 10.44 -14.96
C GLU A 133 -6.55 11.46 -14.29
N ARG A 134 -6.04 12.32 -13.41
CA ARG A 134 -6.83 13.39 -12.77
C ARG A 134 -7.01 14.63 -13.63
N ASP A 135 -6.06 14.92 -14.51
CA ASP A 135 -6.13 16.05 -15.44
C ASP A 135 -6.95 15.75 -16.71
N ASP A 136 -7.09 14.48 -17.10
CA ASP A 136 -7.84 14.06 -18.30
C ASP A 136 -9.38 13.95 -18.13
N LEU A 137 -9.95 14.52 -17.06
CA LEU A 137 -11.41 14.61 -16.87
C LEU A 137 -12.08 15.72 -17.72
N GLY A 138 -11.47 16.10 -18.85
CA GLY A 138 -11.93 17.15 -19.75
C GLY A 138 -11.69 16.86 -21.24
N GLY A 139 -12.20 15.75 -21.79
CA GLY A 139 -12.32 15.61 -23.26
C GLY A 139 -12.47 14.17 -23.77
N PRO A 140 -13.21 13.92 -24.88
CA PRO A 140 -13.78 12.60 -25.16
C PRO A 140 -12.85 11.66 -25.94
N ALA A 141 -12.92 10.38 -25.52
CA ALA A 141 -12.75 9.15 -26.30
C ALA A 141 -11.79 9.15 -27.50
N ALA A 142 -10.63 8.49 -27.33
CA ALA A 142 -9.94 7.82 -28.43
C ALA A 142 -9.72 6.35 -28.07
N SER A 143 -10.35 5.51 -28.88
CA SER A 143 -10.37 4.05 -28.82
C SER A 143 -8.99 3.45 -29.11
N SER A 144 -8.47 2.66 -28.18
CA SER A 144 -7.53 1.59 -28.51
C SER A 144 -8.09 0.27 -28.00
N ARG A 145 -8.54 -0.50 -28.99
CA ARG A 145 -9.05 -1.86 -28.95
C ARG A 145 -7.97 -2.82 -28.43
N ALA A 146 -7.86 -2.96 -27.13
CA ALA A 146 -7.44 -4.20 -26.49
C ALA A 146 -8.70 -4.80 -25.84
N GLN A 147 -8.95 -6.09 -26.06
CA GLN A 147 -10.02 -6.81 -25.38
C GLN A 147 -9.69 -6.90 -23.89
N HIS A 148 -9.91 -5.82 -23.14
CA HIS A 148 -9.94 -5.88 -21.69
C HIS A 148 -11.17 -6.69 -21.30
N THR A 149 -10.94 -7.79 -20.60
CA THR A 149 -11.92 -8.53 -19.84
C THR A 149 -12.49 -7.57 -18.80
N VAL A 150 -13.58 -6.91 -19.17
CA VAL A 150 -14.16 -5.79 -18.41
C VAL A 150 -14.57 -6.31 -17.03
N GLY A 151 -13.82 -5.89 -16.00
CA GLY A 151 -14.18 -6.11 -14.61
C GLY A 151 -15.45 -5.36 -14.25
N MET A 152 -15.78 -5.32 -12.96
CA MET A 152 -16.89 -4.54 -12.43
C MET A 152 -16.88 -3.12 -13.02
N ASP A 153 -18.04 -2.56 -13.36
CA ASP A 153 -18.06 -1.19 -13.90
C ASP A 153 -17.55 -0.19 -12.84
N GLU A 154 -16.94 0.89 -13.32
CA GLU A 154 -16.22 1.83 -12.44
C GLU A 154 -17.14 2.52 -11.42
N ARG A 155 -18.44 2.68 -11.71
CA ARG A 155 -19.40 3.25 -10.75
C ARG A 155 -19.67 2.27 -9.62
N SER A 156 -19.95 1.01 -9.95
CA SER A 156 -20.12 -0.06 -8.96
C SER A 156 -18.84 -0.28 -8.14
N PHE A 157 -17.68 -0.23 -8.78
CA PHE A 157 -16.40 -0.39 -8.10
C PHE A 157 -16.09 0.78 -7.17
N SER A 158 -16.34 2.02 -7.59
CA SER A 158 -16.15 3.20 -6.73
C SER A 158 -17.00 3.13 -5.45
N GLN A 159 -18.25 2.65 -5.55
CA GLN A 159 -19.10 2.44 -4.39
C GLN A 159 -18.56 1.33 -3.47
N LEU A 160 -18.06 0.25 -4.06
CA LEU A 160 -17.42 -0.83 -3.30
C LEU A 160 -16.16 -0.32 -2.59
N GLU A 161 -15.31 0.42 -3.28
CA GLU A 161 -14.07 0.99 -2.75
C GLU A 161 -14.35 1.95 -1.60
N GLN A 162 -15.41 2.77 -1.70
CA GLN A 162 -15.84 3.62 -0.60
C GLN A 162 -16.29 2.81 0.62
N LYS A 163 -17.05 1.72 0.43
CA LYS A 163 -17.43 0.80 1.52
C LYS A 163 -16.19 0.17 2.15
N LEU A 164 -15.24 -0.29 1.34
CA LEU A 164 -13.97 -0.82 1.82
C LEU A 164 -13.20 0.22 2.62
N LYS A 165 -13.09 1.46 2.13
CA LYS A 165 -12.43 2.56 2.85
C LYS A 165 -13.12 2.90 4.17
N SER A 166 -14.45 2.78 4.25
CA SER A 166 -15.21 3.03 5.47
C SER A 166 -15.10 1.91 6.52
N ALA A 167 -14.84 0.68 6.10
CA ALA A 167 -14.65 -0.44 7.01
C ALA A 167 -13.27 -0.36 7.70
N LEU A 168 -13.24 -0.57 9.02
CA LEU A 168 -12.02 -0.47 9.83
C LEU A 168 -11.34 -1.84 9.99
N PHE A 169 -12.12 -2.91 10.13
CA PHE A 169 -11.62 -4.26 10.35
C PHE A 169 -11.52 -5.06 9.05
N ILE A 170 -10.62 -6.04 9.03
CA ILE A 170 -10.42 -6.87 7.85
C ILE A 170 -11.64 -7.77 7.59
N GLU A 171 -12.27 -8.28 8.64
CA GLU A 171 -13.45 -9.14 8.58
C GLU A 171 -14.60 -8.43 7.85
N ASP A 172 -14.81 -7.14 8.15
CA ASP A 172 -15.82 -6.31 7.49
C ASP A 172 -15.47 -6.05 6.02
N LYS A 173 -14.20 -5.75 5.72
CA LYS A 173 -13.73 -5.57 4.33
C LYS A 173 -13.89 -6.87 3.53
N LEU A 174 -13.54 -8.03 4.10
CA LEU A 174 -13.72 -9.33 3.47
C LEU A 174 -15.21 -9.67 3.30
N ALA A 175 -16.08 -9.29 4.24
CA ALA A 175 -17.52 -9.44 4.08
C ALA A 175 -18.05 -8.57 2.92
N VAL A 176 -17.59 -7.32 2.83
CA VAL A 176 -17.91 -6.41 1.71
C VAL A 176 -17.43 -6.99 0.37
N LEU A 177 -16.19 -7.52 0.31
CA LEU A 177 -15.68 -8.20 -0.89
C LEU A 177 -16.47 -9.46 -1.22
N SER A 178 -16.89 -10.24 -0.23
CA SER A 178 -17.66 -11.48 -0.43
C SER A 178 -19.09 -11.20 -0.91
N GLN A 179 -19.70 -10.10 -0.46
CA GLN A 179 -21.04 -9.68 -0.87
C GLN A 179 -21.05 -8.92 -2.21
N SER A 180 -19.89 -8.41 -2.64
CA SER A 180 -19.75 -7.74 -3.93
C SER A 180 -20.04 -8.72 -5.09
N LYS A 181 -20.61 -8.21 -6.18
CA LYS A 181 -20.94 -9.02 -7.37
C LYS A 181 -20.10 -8.57 -8.55
N GLY A 182 -19.72 -9.50 -9.40
CA GLY A 182 -18.93 -9.22 -10.61
C GLY A 182 -17.48 -9.64 -10.48
N SER A 183 -16.79 -9.57 -11.61
CA SER A 183 -15.37 -9.92 -11.72
C SER A 183 -14.49 -8.70 -11.46
N PHE A 184 -13.25 -8.94 -11.06
CA PHE A 184 -12.28 -7.92 -10.69
C PHE A 184 -11.12 -7.93 -11.69
N SER A 185 -10.85 -6.78 -12.28
CA SER A 185 -9.62 -6.59 -13.06
C SER A 185 -8.40 -6.52 -12.14
N ALA A 186 -7.21 -6.71 -12.70
CA ALA A 186 -5.95 -6.56 -11.95
C ALA A 186 -5.81 -5.17 -11.29
N ASP A 187 -6.21 -4.11 -11.99
CA ASP A 187 -6.27 -2.75 -11.45
C ASP A 187 -7.23 -2.65 -10.24
N GLN A 188 -8.42 -3.24 -10.35
CA GLN A 188 -9.40 -3.24 -9.26
C GLN A 188 -8.87 -4.01 -8.04
N VAL A 189 -8.20 -5.15 -8.25
CA VAL A 189 -7.54 -5.90 -7.17
C VAL A 189 -6.45 -5.05 -6.52
N TYR A 190 -5.62 -4.39 -7.31
CA TYR A 190 -4.59 -3.48 -6.81
C TYR A 190 -5.20 -2.39 -5.92
N ARG A 191 -6.29 -1.75 -6.37
CA ARG A 191 -7.01 -0.73 -5.60
C ARG A 191 -7.62 -1.29 -4.32
N VAL A 192 -8.19 -2.50 -4.36
CA VAL A 192 -8.67 -3.20 -3.15
C VAL A 192 -7.53 -3.38 -2.14
N PHE A 193 -6.35 -3.83 -2.56
CA PHE A 193 -5.20 -4.03 -1.66
C PHE A 193 -4.74 -2.73 -0.98
N GLN A 194 -4.87 -1.58 -1.65
CA GLN A 194 -4.59 -0.27 -1.02
C GLN A 194 -5.55 0.05 0.13
N THR A 195 -6.74 -0.55 0.16
CA THR A 195 -7.73 -0.35 1.23
C THR A 195 -7.52 -1.29 2.42
N LEU A 196 -6.67 -2.31 2.29
CA LEU A 196 -6.48 -3.33 3.33
C LEU A 196 -5.54 -2.85 4.44
N PRO A 197 -5.84 -3.23 5.70
CA PRO A 197 -5.12 -2.71 6.86
C PRO A 197 -3.78 -3.39 7.11
N GLN A 198 -3.64 -4.67 6.74
CA GLN A 198 -2.39 -5.44 6.90
C GLN A 198 -1.90 -5.97 5.56
N VAL A 199 -0.64 -6.38 5.58
CA VAL A 199 0.18 -6.84 4.47
C VAL A 199 0.01 -8.34 4.11
N HIS A 200 -0.63 -9.10 4.99
CA HIS A 200 -1.05 -10.48 4.71
C HIS A 200 -2.54 -10.59 4.37
N ASP A 201 -3.27 -9.49 4.48
CA ASP A 201 -4.70 -9.47 4.20
C ASP A 201 -4.95 -9.46 2.68
N GLU A 202 -3.99 -9.00 1.88
CA GLU A 202 -3.99 -9.08 0.43
C GLU A 202 -4.14 -10.53 -0.02
N ILE A 203 -3.47 -11.49 0.62
CA ILE A 203 -3.64 -12.92 0.32
C ILE A 203 -5.07 -13.38 0.64
N LYS A 204 -5.63 -12.97 1.79
CA LYS A 204 -6.99 -13.35 2.19
C LYS A 204 -8.03 -12.76 1.23
N ALA A 205 -7.88 -11.48 0.90
CA ALA A 205 -8.72 -10.79 -0.06
C ALA A 205 -8.60 -11.41 -1.45
N LEU A 206 -7.38 -11.69 -1.91
CA LEU A 206 -7.14 -12.34 -3.19
C LEU A 206 -7.74 -13.74 -3.25
N ARG A 207 -7.65 -14.53 -2.18
CA ARG A 207 -8.34 -15.84 -2.07
C ARG A 207 -9.86 -15.68 -2.15
N ALA A 208 -10.43 -14.65 -1.51
CA ALA A 208 -11.86 -14.36 -1.60
C ALA A 208 -12.31 -13.85 -2.98
N LEU A 209 -11.36 -13.34 -3.77
CA LEU A 209 -11.58 -12.85 -5.13
C LEU A 209 -11.17 -13.84 -6.21
N GLN A 210 -10.49 -14.95 -5.88
CA GLN A 210 -9.80 -15.83 -6.83
C GLN A 210 -10.70 -16.31 -7.99
N GLU A 211 -11.90 -16.80 -7.68
CA GLU A 211 -12.89 -17.28 -8.67
C GLU A 211 -13.54 -16.15 -9.48
N ARG A 212 -13.28 -14.90 -9.11
CA ARG A 212 -13.83 -13.68 -9.70
C ARG A 212 -12.76 -12.78 -10.28
N LEU A 213 -11.53 -13.28 -10.46
CA LEU A 213 -10.49 -12.55 -11.17
C LEU A 213 -10.74 -12.62 -12.67
N CYS A 214 -10.71 -11.46 -13.34
CA CYS A 214 -10.67 -11.43 -14.79
C CYS A 214 -9.37 -12.09 -15.29
N PRO A 215 -9.41 -12.77 -16.46
CA PRO A 215 -8.19 -13.12 -17.18
C PRO A 215 -7.32 -11.89 -17.37
N MET A 216 -6.03 -12.00 -17.06
CA MET A 216 -5.08 -10.90 -17.05
C MET A 216 -3.80 -11.29 -17.78
N SER A 217 -3.14 -10.28 -18.34
CA SER A 217 -1.81 -10.39 -18.95
C SER A 217 -0.71 -10.50 -17.88
N CYS A 218 0.50 -10.88 -18.29
CA CYS A 218 1.65 -10.87 -17.40
C CYS A 218 1.96 -9.46 -16.86
N ALA A 219 1.73 -8.40 -17.65
CA ALA A 219 1.93 -7.03 -17.20
C ALA A 219 0.94 -6.65 -16.09
N GLU A 220 -0.33 -7.03 -16.24
CA GLU A 220 -1.36 -6.84 -15.22
C GLU A 220 -1.09 -7.67 -13.95
N ALA A 221 -0.56 -8.88 -14.11
CA ALA A 221 -0.14 -9.72 -12.98
C ALA A 221 0.98 -9.07 -12.16
N VAL A 222 1.94 -8.42 -12.83
CA VAL A 222 3.00 -7.66 -12.17
C VAL A 222 2.42 -6.52 -11.34
N CYS A 223 1.41 -5.78 -11.84
CA CYS A 223 0.74 -4.74 -11.07
C CYS A 223 0.12 -5.28 -9.77
N VAL A 224 -0.51 -6.46 -9.78
CA VAL A 224 -1.04 -7.10 -8.56
C VAL A 224 0.09 -7.49 -7.61
N LEU A 225 1.19 -8.03 -8.15
CA LEU A 225 2.39 -8.39 -7.37
C LEU A 225 3.11 -7.19 -6.76
N GLU A 226 2.98 -6.00 -7.34
CA GLU A 226 3.54 -4.76 -6.80
C GLU A 226 2.77 -4.23 -5.59
N ALA A 227 1.50 -4.60 -5.44
CA ALA A 227 0.73 -4.22 -4.26
C ALA A 227 1.05 -5.05 -3.02
N VAL A 228 1.79 -6.16 -3.16
CA VAL A 228 2.12 -7.09 -2.07
C VAL A 228 3.62 -7.10 -1.80
N PRO A 229 4.05 -7.34 -0.54
CA PRO A 229 5.47 -7.38 -0.22
C PRO A 229 6.16 -8.56 -0.85
N TYR A 230 7.46 -8.41 -0.98
CA TYR A 230 8.34 -9.43 -1.54
C TYR A 230 8.14 -10.84 -0.94
N SER A 231 7.96 -10.95 0.38
CA SER A 231 7.78 -12.23 1.08
C SER A 231 6.54 -13.03 0.66
N ASP A 232 5.53 -12.35 0.09
CA ASP A 232 4.26 -12.96 -0.30
C ASP A 232 4.05 -13.05 -1.81
N LYS A 233 4.96 -12.50 -2.62
CA LYS A 233 4.87 -12.52 -4.09
C LYS A 233 4.71 -13.93 -4.67
N LEU A 234 5.41 -14.93 -4.12
CA LEU A 234 5.28 -16.31 -4.58
C LEU A 234 3.88 -16.90 -4.30
N LYS A 235 3.29 -16.59 -3.14
CA LYS A 235 1.94 -17.05 -2.78
C LYS A 235 0.89 -16.36 -3.64
N VAL A 236 1.06 -15.07 -3.90
CA VAL A 236 0.16 -14.29 -4.75
C VAL A 236 0.25 -14.76 -6.19
N LEU A 237 1.46 -15.03 -6.69
CA LEU A 237 1.68 -15.60 -8.02
C LEU A 237 0.98 -16.94 -8.18
N ASP A 238 1.08 -17.84 -7.20
CA ASP A 238 0.36 -19.13 -7.18
C ASP A 238 -1.17 -18.95 -7.28
N ILE A 239 -1.72 -17.94 -6.59
CA ILE A 239 -3.16 -17.66 -6.61
C ILE A 239 -3.62 -17.08 -7.95
N ILE A 240 -2.86 -16.13 -8.53
CA ILE A 240 -3.24 -15.47 -9.80
C ILE A 240 -2.81 -16.25 -11.04
N ALA A 241 -1.95 -17.28 -10.92
CA ALA A 241 -1.43 -18.03 -12.06
C ALA A 241 -2.53 -18.58 -12.98
N ARG A 242 -3.68 -18.97 -12.42
CA ARG A 242 -4.84 -19.45 -13.19
C ARG A 242 -5.54 -18.36 -14.00
N SER A 243 -5.37 -17.10 -13.61
CA SER A 243 -5.90 -15.93 -14.29
C SER A 243 -4.89 -15.32 -15.27
N VAL A 244 -3.60 -15.65 -15.16
CA VAL A 244 -2.52 -15.16 -16.03
C VAL A 244 -2.38 -16.08 -17.24
N GLY A 245 -2.86 -15.60 -18.39
CA GLY A 245 -2.85 -16.36 -19.65
C GLY A 245 -3.96 -17.42 -19.67
N GLY A 246 -5.09 -17.08 -20.29
CA GLY A 246 -6.15 -18.05 -20.55
C GLY A 246 -5.67 -19.12 -21.53
N VAL A 247 -5.20 -20.26 -21.00
CA VAL A 247 -5.27 -21.56 -21.65
C VAL A 247 -5.55 -22.60 -20.57
N LEU A 248 -6.85 -22.91 -20.40
CA LEU A 248 -7.42 -24.25 -20.61
C LEU A 248 -8.91 -24.09 -20.90
#